data_AF-A0A257LQM7-F1
#
_entry.id   AF-A0A257LQM7-F1
#
_cell.length_a   1.000
_cell.length_b   1.000
_cell.length_c   1.000
_cell.angle_alpha   90.00
_cell.angle_beta   90.00
_cell.angle_gamma   90.00
#
_symmetry.space_group_name_H-M   'P 1'
#
loop_
_entity.id
_entity.type
_entity.pdbx_description
1 polymer ?
#
loop_
_entity_poly.entity_id
_entity_poly.type
_entity_poly.pdbx_seq_one_letter_code
_entity_poly.pdbx_strand_id
1 'polypeptide(L)'
;MLGVCVQKTRSACCFSSLLGRVVQEQGRAQLGIGWGDVKNPECRGFTPTELTTMDWSLFDLSEFYASINPTPLDQGQATTGVANKQPACYYGQGKC
;
A
#
# COMPACT_ATOMS: atom_id res chain seq x y z
N MET A 1 -27.93 13.07 -32.84
CA MET A 1 -26.81 12.94 -31.89
C MET A 1 -27.03 11.67 -31.05
N LEU A 2 -26.60 10.48 -31.51
CA LEU A 2 -26.71 9.24 -30.71
C LEU A 2 -25.44 8.42 -30.92
N GLY A 3 -24.48 8.56 -30.01
CA GLY A 3 -23.18 7.88 -30.11
C GLY A 3 -22.15 8.32 -29.07
N VAL A 4 -22.59 8.71 -27.87
CA VAL A 4 -21.67 9.05 -26.77
C VAL A 4 -21.65 7.92 -25.74
N CYS A 5 -20.45 7.46 -25.37
CA CYS A 5 -20.24 6.45 -24.35
C CYS A 5 -20.66 7.02 -22.98
N VAL A 6 -21.75 6.48 -22.42
CA VAL A 6 -22.39 7.02 -21.20
C VAL A 6 -21.77 6.44 -19.92
N GLN A 7 -21.18 5.25 -20.00
CA GLN A 7 -20.62 4.53 -18.85
C GLN A 7 -19.34 3.80 -19.23
N LYS A 8 -18.32 3.92 -18.38
CA LYS A 8 -17.05 3.18 -18.48
C LYS A 8 -16.93 2.24 -17.29
N THR A 9 -16.76 0.95 -17.56
CA THR A 9 -16.48 -0.06 -16.53
C THR A 9 -14.97 -0.35 -16.53
N ARG A 10 -14.39 -0.47 -15.33
CA ARG A 10 -12.98 -0.87 -15.14
C ARG A 10 -12.96 -2.11 -14.26
N SER A 11 -12.11 -3.08 -14.60
CA SER A 11 -11.83 -4.25 -13.79
C SER A 11 -10.37 -4.21 -13.34
N ALA A 12 -10.10 -4.67 -12.12
CA ALA A 12 -8.76 -4.71 -11.55
C ALA A 12 -8.63 -5.88 -10.56
N CYS A 13 -7.41 -6.32 -10.31
CA CYS A 13 -7.12 -7.31 -9.26
C CYS A 13 -7.01 -6.64 -7.90
N CYS A 14 -7.76 -7.17 -6.91
CA CYS A 14 -7.68 -6.72 -5.53
C CYS A 14 -6.68 -7.59 -4.76
N PHE A 15 -5.67 -6.95 -4.15
CA PHE A 15 -4.67 -7.62 -3.33
C PHE A 15 -4.87 -7.27 -1.85
N SER A 16 -4.47 -8.20 -0.96
CA SER A 16 -4.65 -8.07 0.49
C SER A 16 -3.76 -6.99 1.13
N SER A 17 -2.70 -6.57 0.44
CA SER A 17 -1.77 -5.55 0.93
C SER A 17 -1.08 -4.82 -0.22
N LEU A 18 -0.49 -3.67 0.11
CA LEU A 18 0.37 -2.92 -0.81
C LEU A 18 1.54 -3.79 -1.31
N LEU A 19 2.19 -4.51 -0.40
CA LEU A 19 3.25 -5.45 -0.75
C LEU A 19 2.77 -6.52 -1.73
N GLY A 20 1.58 -7.10 -1.49
CA GLY A 20 0.99 -8.09 -2.38
C GLY A 20 0.73 -7.54 -3.79
N ARG A 21 0.28 -6.28 -3.89
CA ARG A 21 0.12 -5.59 -5.17
C ARG A 21 1.46 -5.42 -5.90
N VAL A 22 2.45 -4.83 -5.23
CA VAL A 22 3.79 -4.56 -5.81
C VAL A 22 4.46 -5.87 -6.27
N VAL A 23 4.40 -6.91 -5.44
CA VAL A 23 4.99 -8.22 -5.76
C VAL A 23 4.29 -8.85 -6.97
N GLN A 24 2.97 -8.78 -7.05
CA GLN A 24 2.21 -9.32 -8.19
C GLN A 24 2.48 -8.54 -9.48
N GLU A 25 2.56 -7.22 -9.42
CA GLU A 25 2.86 -6.38 -10.59
C GLU A 25 4.26 -6.64 -11.15
N GLN A 26 5.27 -6.63 -10.29
CA GLN A 26 6.66 -6.80 -10.72
C GLN A 26 7.02 -8.26 -11.00
N GLY A 27 6.52 -9.21 -10.20
CA GLY A 27 6.76 -10.63 -10.40
C GLY A 27 6.16 -11.17 -11.70
N ARG A 28 4.96 -10.71 -12.06
CA ARG A 28 4.32 -11.07 -13.34
C ARG A 28 5.14 -10.58 -14.53
N ALA A 29 5.74 -9.39 -14.42
CA ALA A 29 6.63 -8.88 -15.46
C ALA A 29 7.89 -9.76 -15.64
N GLN A 30 8.49 -10.27 -14.56
CA GLN A 30 9.64 -11.18 -14.65
C GLN A 30 9.29 -12.54 -15.26
N LEU A 31 8.15 -13.11 -14.86
CA LEU A 31 7.69 -14.42 -15.33
C LEU A 31 6.98 -14.37 -16.70
N GLY A 32 6.82 -13.19 -17.29
CA GLY A 32 6.10 -13.01 -18.56
C GLY A 32 4.61 -13.34 -18.48
N ILE A 33 4.01 -13.23 -17.29
CA ILE A 33 2.60 -13.54 -17.05
C ILE A 33 1.76 -12.28 -17.32
N GLY A 34 0.84 -12.36 -18.27
CA GLY A 34 -0.11 -11.27 -18.55
C GLY A 34 -1.25 -11.16 -17.51
N TRP A 35 -2.09 -10.14 -17.66
CA TRP A 35 -3.25 -9.90 -16.80
C TRP A 35 -4.57 -10.48 -17.34
N GLY A 36 -4.53 -11.24 -18.43
CA GLY A 36 -5.74 -11.79 -19.06
C GLY A 36 -6.59 -10.73 -19.76
N ASP A 37 -7.91 -10.96 -19.78
CA ASP A 37 -8.88 -10.09 -20.46
C ASP A 37 -9.28 -8.89 -19.57
N VAL A 38 -9.59 -7.76 -20.19
CA VAL A 38 -9.98 -6.54 -19.47
C VAL A 38 -11.29 -6.71 -18.71
N LYS A 39 -12.23 -7.54 -19.19
CA LYS A 39 -13.48 -7.81 -18.47
C LYS A 39 -13.28 -8.87 -17.38
N ASN A 40 -12.41 -9.86 -17.64
CA ASN A 40 -12.09 -10.95 -16.71
C ASN A 40 -10.56 -11.03 -16.48
N PRO A 41 -10.02 -10.17 -15.59
CA PRO A 41 -8.58 -10.16 -15.34
C PRO A 41 -8.15 -11.44 -14.63
N GLU A 42 -6.94 -11.89 -14.95
CA GLU A 42 -6.30 -13.05 -14.36
C GLU A 42 -5.57 -12.60 -13.08
N CYS A 43 -6.15 -12.90 -11.92
CA CYS A 43 -5.68 -12.42 -10.61
C CYS A 43 -5.09 -13.50 -9.71
N ARG A 44 -4.72 -14.68 -10.23
CA ARG A 44 -4.14 -15.75 -9.42
C ARG A 44 -2.86 -15.29 -8.71
N GLY A 45 -2.59 -15.95 -7.57
CA GLY A 45 -1.30 -15.86 -6.90
C GLY A 45 -0.20 -16.63 -7.62
N PHE A 46 1.04 -16.38 -7.23
CA PHE A 46 2.18 -17.20 -7.64
C PHE A 46 2.17 -18.55 -6.93
N THR A 47 2.59 -19.58 -7.63
CA THR A 47 2.92 -20.88 -7.05
C THR A 47 4.25 -20.79 -6.28
N PRO A 48 4.53 -21.72 -5.35
CA PRO A 48 5.81 -21.76 -4.65
C PRO A 48 7.01 -21.82 -5.60
N THR A 49 6.91 -22.58 -6.69
CA THR A 49 7.98 -22.70 -7.69
C THR A 49 8.24 -21.37 -8.39
N GLU A 50 7.18 -20.67 -8.82
CA GLU A 50 7.29 -19.34 -9.42
C GLU A 50 7.98 -18.35 -8.47
N LEU A 51 7.62 -18.37 -7.17
CA LEU A 51 8.24 -17.52 -6.15
C LEU A 51 9.74 -17.75 -6.00
N THR A 52 10.19 -18.99 -6.08
CA THR A 52 11.62 -19.34 -5.96
C THR A 52 12.42 -19.03 -7.21
N THR A 53 11.79 -18.99 -8.38
CA THR A 53 12.47 -18.71 -9.65
C THR A 53 12.65 -17.23 -9.94
N MET A 54 11.88 -16.37 -9.27
CA MET A 54 11.96 -14.91 -9.45
C MET A 54 13.23 -14.34 -8.84
N ASP A 55 13.79 -13.33 -9.51
CA ASP A 55 14.93 -12.58 -9.01
C ASP A 55 14.46 -11.42 -8.13
N TRP A 56 14.55 -11.63 -6.82
CA TRP A 56 14.18 -10.67 -5.80
C TRP A 56 15.07 -9.42 -5.77
N SER A 57 16.26 -9.46 -6.37
CA SER A 57 17.16 -8.31 -6.44
C SER A 57 16.67 -7.22 -7.40
N LEU A 58 15.81 -7.59 -8.35
CA LEU A 58 15.22 -6.67 -9.33
C LEU A 58 13.91 -6.03 -8.86
N PHE A 59 13.39 -6.41 -7.68
CA PHE A 59 12.17 -5.83 -7.15
C PHE A 59 12.41 -4.44 -6.54
N ASP A 60 11.66 -3.46 -7.00
CA ASP A 60 11.56 -2.15 -6.36
C ASP A 60 10.43 -2.16 -5.31
N LEU A 61 10.81 -2.31 -4.05
CA LEU A 61 9.88 -2.27 -2.91
C LEU A 61 9.84 -0.90 -2.21
N SER A 62 10.41 0.15 -2.82
CA SER A 62 10.49 1.49 -2.23
C SER A 62 9.12 2.03 -1.80
N GLU A 63 8.07 1.77 -2.58
CA GLU A 63 6.70 2.17 -2.26
C GLU A 63 6.21 1.52 -0.95
N PHE A 64 6.46 0.22 -0.79
CA PHE A 64 6.10 -0.49 0.44
C PHE A 64 6.91 0.05 1.63
N TYR A 65 8.22 0.25 1.48
CA TYR A 65 9.07 0.81 2.53
C TYR A 65 8.62 2.22 2.95
N ALA A 66 8.25 3.07 1.99
CA ALA A 66 7.72 4.41 2.28
C ALA A 66 6.41 4.34 3.08
N SER A 67 5.57 3.32 2.84
CA SER A 67 4.30 3.15 3.55
C SER A 67 4.45 2.70 5.00
N ILE A 68 5.53 1.96 5.32
CA ILE A 68 5.77 1.42 6.66
C ILE A 68 6.76 2.26 7.48
N ASN A 69 7.45 3.22 6.86
CA ASN A 69 8.36 4.11 7.57
C ASN A 69 7.55 5.00 8.51
N PRO A 70 7.66 4.82 9.83
CA PRO A 70 6.97 5.70 10.76
C PRO A 70 7.59 7.08 10.64
N THR A 71 6.77 8.10 10.40
CA THR A 71 7.21 9.49 10.58
C THR A 71 7.70 9.60 12.02
N PRO A 72 9.00 9.90 12.24
CA PRO A 72 9.49 10.07 13.60
C PRO A 72 8.68 11.18 14.25
N LEU A 73 8.10 10.90 15.41
CA LEU A 73 7.51 11.95 16.23
C LEU A 73 8.63 12.95 16.53
N ASP A 74 8.40 14.23 16.24
CA ASP A 74 9.30 15.28 16.69
C ASP A 74 9.33 15.28 18.23
N GLN A 75 10.39 14.71 18.78
CA GLN A 75 10.57 14.58 20.23
C GLN A 75 10.63 15.95 20.92
N GLY A 76 11.05 17.00 20.20
CA GLY A 76 11.07 18.38 20.70
C GLY A 76 9.65 18.95 20.89
N GLN A 77 8.72 18.62 19.99
CA GLN A 77 7.31 19.01 20.07
C GLN A 77 6.48 18.07 20.96
N ALA A 78 6.79 16.77 20.96
CA ALA A 78 6.13 15.79 21.83
C ALA A 78 6.40 16.09 23.31
N THR A 79 7.60 16.55 23.67
CA THR A 79 7.93 16.89 25.07
C THR A 79 7.33 18.23 25.50
N THR A 80 7.34 19.27 24.66
CA THR A 80 6.76 20.59 25.01
C THR A 80 5.23 20.59 25.04
N GLY A 81 4.58 19.86 24.14
CA GLY A 81 3.12 19.72 24.13
C GLY A 81 2.60 18.89 25.31
N VAL A 82 3.31 17.81 25.68
CA VAL A 82 2.97 16.97 26.83
C VAL A 82 3.31 17.66 28.15
N ALA A 83 4.47 18.31 28.27
CA ALA A 83 4.86 19.02 29.50
C ALA A 83 3.89 20.13 29.90
N ASN A 84 3.25 20.80 28.93
CA ASN A 84 2.25 21.83 29.21
C ASN A 84 0.84 21.26 29.48
N LYS A 85 0.48 20.10 28.92
CA LYS A 85 -0.83 19.45 29.16
C LYS A 85 -0.86 18.57 30.41
N GLN A 86 0.27 17.99 30.82
CA GLN A 86 0.35 17.03 31.93
C GLN A 86 0.02 17.64 33.31
N PRO A 87 0.42 18.88 33.66
CA PRO A 87 -0.01 19.54 34.90
C PRO A 87 -1.52 19.88 34.89
N ALA A 88 -2.04 20.32 33.75
CA ALA A 88 -3.44 20.76 33.63
C ALA A 88 -4.45 19.61 33.77
N CYS A 89 -4.12 18.42 33.24
CA CYS A 89 -4.94 17.23 33.40
C CYS A 89 -4.76 16.56 34.79
N TYR A 90 -3.55 16.57 35.38
CA TYR A 90 -3.28 15.96 36.70
C TYR A 90 -3.92 16.74 37.86
N TYR A 91 -3.95 18.07 37.79
CA TYR A 91 -4.62 18.93 38.78
C TYR A 91 -6.09 19.22 38.44
N GLY A 92 -6.68 18.52 37.47
CA GLY A 92 -8.12 18.52 37.24
C GLY A 92 -8.73 19.87 36.83
N GLN A 93 -8.00 20.75 36.14
CA GLN A 93 -8.50 22.06 35.71
C GLN A 93 -9.38 22.04 34.44
N GLY A 94 -10.02 20.90 34.16
CA GLY A 94 -11.27 20.86 33.40
C GLY A 94 -11.19 20.93 31.87
N LYS A 95 -10.01 20.97 31.24
CA LYS A 95 -9.89 20.72 29.79
C LYS A 95 -8.58 19.98 29.46
N CYS A 96 -8.73 18.71 29.10
CA CYS A 96 -7.80 18.01 28.22
C CYS A 96 -8.33 18.19 26.78
#